data_AF-A0A7C2C1F0-F1
#
_entry.id   AF-A0A7C2C1F0-F1
#
_cell.length_a   1.000
_cell.length_b   1.000
_cell.length_c   1.000
_cell.angle_alpha   90.00
_cell.angle_beta   90.00
_cell.angle_gamma   90.00
#
_symmetry.space_group_name_H-M   'P 1'
#
loop_
_entity.id
_entity.type
_entity.pdbx_description
1 polymer ?
#
loop_
_entity_poly.entity_id
_entity_poly.type
_entity_poly.pdbx_seq_one_letter_code
_entity_poly.pdbx_strand_id
1 'polypeptide(L)' 'MKLLAQGYTNLEIASELGLSEKTVRNRLSEIFQKLHLNNRTQAALYAIREGLAQPEPEE' A
#
# COMPACT_ATOMS: atom_id res chain seq x y z
N MET A 1 1.70 0.66 4.42
CA MET A 1 0.97 1.65 3.60
C MET A 1 1.92 2.59 2.84
N LYS A 2 3.06 3.00 3.41
CA LYS A 2 4.06 3.88 2.75
C LYS A 2 4.39 3.49 1.29
N LEU A 3 4.95 2.30 1.06
CA LEU A 3 5.32 1.83 -0.29
C LEU A 3 4.12 1.80 -1.26
N LEU A 4 2.94 1.41 -0.76
CA LEU A 4 1.73 1.38 -1.59
C LEU A 4 1.32 2.78 -2.07
N ALA A 5 1.38 3.76 -1.16
CA ALA A 5 1.04 5.14 -1.45
C ALA A 5 2.09 5.84 -2.32
N GLN A 6 3.35 5.37 -2.28
CA GLN A 6 4.42 5.79 -3.19
C GLN A 6 4.33 5.13 -4.59
N GLY A 7 3.31 4.29 -4.84
CA GLY A 7 3.07 3.68 -6.16
C GLY A 7 3.69 2.29 -6.37
N TYR A 8 4.43 1.74 -5.40
CA TYR A 8 5.16 0.48 -5.56
C TYR A 8 4.22 -0.70 -5.81
N THR A 9 4.43 -1.47 -6.85
CA THR A 9 3.70 -2.71 -7.15
C THR A 9 3.78 -3.71 -5.98
N ASN A 10 2.86 -4.67 -5.94
CA ASN A 10 2.90 -5.71 -4.91
C ASN A 10 4.19 -6.54 -4.98
N LEU A 11 4.81 -6.63 -6.16
CA LEU A 11 6.07 -7.33 -6.39
C LEU A 11 7.24 -6.55 -5.77
N GLU A 12 7.31 -5.23 -5.99
CA GLU A 12 8.34 -4.38 -5.38
C GLU A 12 8.19 -4.35 -3.86
N ILE A 13 6.95 -4.21 -3.35
CA ILE A 13 6.68 -4.32 -1.91
C ILE A 13 7.12 -5.68 -1.36
N ALA A 14 6.87 -6.76 -2.11
CA ALA A 14 7.27 -8.10 -1.70
C ALA A 14 8.80 -8.24 -1.65
N SER A 15 9.50 -7.70 -2.63
CA SER A 15 10.97 -7.67 -2.67
C SER A 15 11.54 -6.89 -1.48
N GLU A 16 11.04 -5.67 -1.23
CA GLU A 16 11.48 -4.83 -0.11
C GLU A 16 11.23 -5.47 1.26
N LEU A 17 10.13 -6.21 1.41
CA LEU A 17 9.77 -6.85 2.67
C LEU A 17 10.29 -8.29 2.82
N GLY A 18 10.99 -8.84 1.81
CA GLY A 18 11.41 -10.25 1.80
C GLY A 18 10.23 -11.23 1.86
N LEU A 19 9.08 -10.85 1.29
CA LEU A 19 7.84 -11.64 1.27
C LEU A 19 7.52 -12.14 -0.14
N SER A 20 6.56 -13.06 -0.25
CA SER A 20 5.99 -13.38 -1.56
C SER A 20 4.95 -12.33 -1.98
N GLU A 21 4.83 -12.09 -3.29
CA GLU A 21 3.79 -11.20 -3.83
C GLU A 21 2.38 -11.61 -3.38
N LYS A 22 2.11 -12.92 -3.33
CA LYS A 22 0.84 -13.48 -2.82
C LYS A 22 0.59 -13.08 -1.36
N THR A 23 1.61 -13.16 -0.52
CA THR A 23 1.53 -12.74 0.90
C THR A 23 1.21 -11.25 1.00
N VAL A 24 1.86 -10.40 0.21
CA VAL A 24 1.59 -8.96 0.18
C VAL A 24 0.16 -8.69 -0.27
N ARG A 25 -0.29 -9.34 -1.36
CA ARG A 25 -1.66 -9.21 -1.86
C ARG A 25 -2.70 -9.58 -0.80
N ASN A 26 -2.52 -10.70 -0.12
CA ASN A 26 -3.43 -11.14 0.94
C ASN A 26 -3.48 -10.14 2.09
N ARG A 27 -2.32 -9.67 2.57
CA ARG A 27 -2.23 -8.68 3.65
C ARG A 27 -2.91 -7.37 3.25
N LEU A 28 -2.71 -6.90 2.02
CA LEU A 28 -3.37 -5.70 1.51
C LEU A 28 -4.88 -5.88 1.41
N SER A 29 -5.37 -7.02 0.92
CA SER A 29 -6.81 -7.32 0.89
C SER A 29 -7.44 -7.31 2.27
N GLU A 30 -6.80 -7.91 3.28
CA GLU A 30 -7.29 -7.87 4.66
C GLU A 30 -7.31 -6.46 5.22
N ILE A 31 -6.27 -5.66 4.96
CA ILE A 31 -6.21 -4.25 5.36
C ILE A 31 -7.33 -3.46 4.68
N PHE A 32 -7.55 -3.65 3.37
CA PHE A 32 -8.59 -2.96 2.63
C PHE A 32 -9.97 -3.30 3.15
N GLN A 33 -10.23 -4.58 3.45
CA GLN A 33 -11.48 -5.01 4.06
C GLN A 33 -11.72 -4.35 5.42
N LYS A 34 -10.70 -4.33 6.30
CA LYS A 34 -10.79 -3.70 7.63
C LYS A 34 -11.03 -2.19 7.56
N LEU A 35 -10.53 -1.56 6.51
CA LEU A 35 -10.65 -0.11 6.30
C LEU A 35 -11.82 0.27 5.37
N HIS A 36 -12.61 -0.71 4.92
CA HIS A 36 -13.69 -0.54 3.95
C HIS A 36 -13.25 0.16 2.65
N LEU A 37 -12.02 -0.13 2.21
CA LEU A 37 -11.43 0.39 0.99
C LEU A 37 -11.65 -0.62 -0.14
N ASN A 38 -11.98 -0.13 -1.33
CA ASN A 38 -12.33 -0.97 -2.48
C ASN A 38 -11.18 -1.10 -3.48
N ASN A 39 -10.21 -0.18 -3.45
CA ASN A 39 -9.10 -0.22 -4.37
C ASN A 39 -7.83 0.41 -3.80
N ARG A 40 -6.73 0.18 -4.52
CA ARG A 40 -5.40 0.68 -4.21
C ARG A 40 -5.33 2.21 -4.15
N THR A 41 -6.05 2.91 -5.02
CA THR A 41 -6.10 4.39 -5.02
C THR A 41 -6.72 4.91 -3.74
N GLN A 42 -7.84 4.34 -3.30
CA GLN A 42 -8.47 4.66 -2.01
C GLN A 42 -7.53 4.37 -0.84
N ALA A 43 -6.77 3.28 -0.90
CA ALA A 43 -5.77 2.97 0.12
C ALA A 43 -4.58 3.93 0.13
N ALA A 44 -4.11 4.37 -1.03
CA ALA A 44 -3.06 5.38 -1.13
C ALA A 44 -3.54 6.71 -0.54
N LEU A 45 -4.74 7.17 -0.92
CA LEU A 45 -5.36 8.39 -0.38
C LEU A 45 -5.60 8.30 1.13
N TYR A 46 -6.09 7.16 1.61
CA TYR A 46 -6.25 6.90 3.04
C TYR A 46 -4.91 6.99 3.78
N ALA A 47 -3.87 6.36 3.24
CA ALA A 47 -2.55 6.39 3.83
C ALA A 47 -1.96 7.82 3.93
N ILE A 48 -2.19 8.65 2.91
CA ILE A 48 -1.77 10.05 2.91
C ILE A 48 -2.58 10.85 3.95
N ARG A 49 -3.91 10.70 3.94
CA ARG A 49 -4.82 11.40 4.87
C ARG A 49 -4.51 11.10 6.34
N GLU A 50 -4.20 9.85 6.66
CA GLU A 50 -3.88 9.42 8.02
C GLU A 50 -2.40 9.64 8.40
N GLY A 51 -1.59 10.23 7.51
CA GLY A 51 -0.15 10.45 7.74
C GLY A 51 0.69 9.18 7.77
N LEU A 52 0.14 8.04 7.32
CA LEU A 52 0.82 6.74 7.21
C LEU A 52 1.75 6.66 5.99
N ALA A 53 1.63 7.61 5.07
CA ALA A 53 2.50 7.78 3.92
C ALA A 53 2.63 9.26 3.59
N GLN A 54 3.79 9.64 3.08
CA GLN A 54 3.99 10.94 2.45
C GLN A 54 4.05 10.68 0.94
N PRO A 55 3.36 11.48 0.10
CA PRO A 55 3.68 11.50 -1.31
C PRO A 55 5.16 11.86 -1.42
N GLU A 56 5.92 11.15 -2.25
CA GLU A 56 7.30 11.57 -2.50
C GLU A 56 7.25 13.00 -3.08
N PRO A 57 8.09 13.92 -2.60
CA PRO A 57 8.22 15.21 -3.25
C PRO A 57 8.62 14.95 -4.71
N GLU A 58 7.84 15.45 -5.65
CA GLU A 58 8.27 15.58 -7.04
C GLU A 58 9.52 16.48 -7.03
N GLU A 59 10.70 15.88 -7.24
CA GLU A 59 11.93 16.59 -7.61
C GLU A 59 11.90 16.99 -9.10
#